data_AF-A0A4Y7TBS7-F1
#
_entry.id   AF-A0A4Y7TBS7-F1
#
_cell.length_a   1.000
_cell.length_b   1.000
_cell.length_c   1.000
_cell.angle_alpha   90.00
_cell.angle_beta   90.00
_cell.angle_gamma   90.00
#
_symmetry.space_group_name_H-M   'P 1'
#
loop_
_entity.id
_entity.type
_entity.pdbx_description
1 polymer ?
#
loop_
_entity_poly.entity_id
_entity_poly.type
_entity_poly.pdbx_seq_one_letter_code
_entity_poly.pdbx_strand_id
1 'polypeptide(L)'
;MSTIAQPQPTTPIVQRPFDQGQRQAILETLEELHNRLCETPTQSTPKKRFPSYNLFVEPDAAGGLDVRASPKKDFRSDACNCLLFVGSNPVELGSDRSMTFAVAHNGQIGGRLCFPAATLRKIATPTNFVNAPVALNHIDDTQIIQLLHISVQEGRALSVHPRRFEGPLPSDNPLLQVGDLILEVVYDDRRGGVLCTLEDRIIERDVV
;
A
#
# COMPACT_ATOMS: atom_id res chain seq x y z
N MET A 1 7.39 -44.99 6.03
CA MET A 1 7.68 -44.07 7.15
C MET A 1 7.73 -42.67 6.56
N SER A 2 6.69 -41.87 6.76
CA SER A 2 6.62 -40.50 6.24
C SER A 2 7.33 -39.59 7.23
N THR A 3 8.45 -39.02 6.83
CA THR A 3 9.16 -37.99 7.58
C THR A 3 8.28 -36.75 7.63
N ILE A 4 7.71 -36.47 8.80
CA ILE A 4 7.05 -35.21 9.09
C ILE A 4 8.15 -34.15 9.07
N ALA A 5 8.16 -33.31 8.02
CA ALA A 5 9.06 -32.17 7.95
C ALA A 5 8.82 -31.31 9.19
N GLN A 6 9.84 -31.16 10.03
CA GLN A 6 9.78 -30.24 11.16
C GLN A 6 9.52 -28.83 10.60
N PRO A 7 8.55 -28.08 11.15
CA PRO A 7 8.35 -26.69 10.76
C PRO A 7 9.66 -25.94 11.03
N GLN A 8 10.22 -25.33 9.99
CA GLN A 8 11.44 -24.53 10.11
C GLN A 8 11.20 -23.43 11.16
N PRO A 9 12.20 -23.11 12.00
CA PRO A 9 12.09 -22.02 12.95
C PRO A 9 11.78 -20.73 12.20
N THR A 10 10.64 -20.12 12.49
CA THR A 10 10.27 -18.81 11.95
C THR A 10 11.25 -17.78 12.48
N THR A 11 12.09 -17.25 11.61
CA THR A 11 12.94 -16.08 11.91
C THR A 11 12.05 -14.99 12.52
N PRO A 12 12.45 -14.40 13.67
CA PRO A 12 11.65 -13.34 14.27
C PRO A 12 11.56 -12.16 13.31
N ILE A 13 10.34 -11.68 13.07
CA ILE A 13 10.10 -10.52 12.21
C ILE A 13 10.65 -9.27 12.91
N VAL A 14 11.64 -8.63 12.30
CA VAL A 14 12.25 -7.40 12.83
C VAL A 14 11.71 -6.20 12.05
N GLN A 15 11.22 -5.18 12.76
CA GLN A 15 10.78 -3.92 12.17
C GLN A 15 11.84 -2.84 12.37
N ARG A 16 12.57 -2.50 11.31
CA ARG A 16 13.58 -1.44 11.31
C ARG A 16 13.95 -1.05 9.86
N PRO A 17 14.47 0.16 9.64
CA PRO A 17 14.98 0.54 8.32
C PRO A 17 15.98 -0.48 7.77
N PHE A 18 15.95 -0.69 6.45
CA PHE A 18 16.94 -1.54 5.77
C PHE A 18 18.33 -0.92 5.86
N ASP A 19 19.36 -1.76 5.87
CA ASP A 19 20.73 -1.28 5.73
C ASP A 19 20.97 -0.73 4.31
N GLN A 20 22.10 -0.05 4.09
CA GLN A 20 22.38 0.61 2.82
C GLN A 20 22.43 -0.35 1.62
N GLY A 21 22.95 -1.58 1.81
CA GLY A 21 23.07 -2.57 0.74
C GLY A 21 21.72 -3.18 0.38
N GLN A 22 20.94 -3.55 1.39
CA GLN A 22 19.57 -4.04 1.23
C GLN A 22 18.67 -2.97 0.60
N ARG A 23 18.77 -1.72 1.07
CA ARG A 23 17.92 -0.62 0.62
C ARG A 23 18.06 -0.40 -0.89
N GLN A 24 19.28 -0.37 -1.42
CA GLN A 24 19.50 -0.12 -2.84
C GLN A 24 18.83 -1.19 -3.72
N ALA A 25 19.09 -2.47 -3.43
CA ALA A 25 18.49 -3.58 -4.18
C ALA A 25 16.95 -3.60 -4.10
N ILE A 26 16.40 -3.26 -2.93
CA ILE A 26 14.95 -3.18 -2.72
C ILE A 26 14.35 -2.02 -3.52
N LEU A 27 14.98 -0.85 -3.54
CA LEU A 27 14.49 0.31 -4.29
C LEU A 27 14.49 0.00 -5.80
N GLU A 28 15.57 -0.57 -6.33
CA GLU A 28 15.66 -1.01 -7.73
C GLU A 28 14.54 -2.00 -8.09
N THR A 29 14.27 -2.97 -7.20
CA THR A 29 13.19 -3.94 -7.42
C THR A 29 11.81 -3.28 -7.36
N LEU A 30 11.58 -2.34 -6.44
CA LEU A 30 10.31 -1.61 -6.34
C LEU A 30 10.08 -0.69 -7.54
N GLU A 31 11.13 -0.06 -8.07
CA GLU A 31 11.07 0.74 -9.29
C GLU A 31 10.74 -0.12 -10.51
N GLU A 32 11.37 -1.29 -10.64
CA GLU A 32 11.03 -2.25 -11.70
C GLU A 32 9.58 -2.73 -11.60
N LEU A 33 9.10 -3.06 -10.39
CA LEU A 33 7.71 -3.43 -10.15
C LEU A 33 6.74 -2.30 -10.52
N HIS A 34 7.04 -1.07 -10.13
CA HIS A 34 6.25 0.10 -10.48
C HIS A 34 6.15 0.26 -12.01
N ASN A 35 7.27 0.18 -12.72
CA ASN A 35 7.31 0.29 -14.17
C ASN A 35 6.49 -0.81 -14.85
N ARG A 36 6.62 -2.07 -14.41
CA ARG A 36 5.83 -3.20 -14.95
C ARG A 36 4.32 -3.00 -14.74
N LEU A 37 3.89 -2.48 -13.60
CA LEU A 37 2.48 -2.18 -13.34
C LEU A 37 1.97 -1.02 -14.20
N CYS A 38 2.81 -0.01 -14.45
CA CYS A 38 2.48 1.11 -15.34
C CYS A 38 2.40 0.67 -16.82
N GLU A 39 3.28 -0.22 -17.27
CA GLU A 39 3.34 -0.71 -18.65
C GLU A 39 2.24 -1.71 -19.00
N THR A 40 1.74 -2.45 -18.01
CA THR A 40 0.64 -3.39 -18.22
C THR A 40 -0.66 -2.58 -18.35
N PRO A 41 -1.25 -2.42 -19.54
CA PRO A 41 -2.45 -1.63 -19.70
C PRO A 41 -3.57 -2.41 -19.01
N THR A 42 -4.01 -1.95 -17.84
CA THR A 42 -5.20 -2.49 -17.20
C THR A 42 -6.39 -2.20 -18.12
N GLN A 43 -6.73 -3.16 -18.98
CA GLN A 43 -7.92 -3.10 -19.85
C GLN A 43 -9.25 -3.07 -19.07
N SER A 44 -9.22 -3.19 -17.74
CA SER A 44 -10.39 -2.94 -16.94
C SER A 44 -10.35 -1.53 -16.39
N THR A 45 -11.42 -0.78 -16.69
CA THR A 45 -11.98 0.30 -15.85
C THR A 45 -11.48 0.18 -14.40
N PRO A 46 -10.93 1.24 -13.78
CA PRO A 46 -10.37 1.18 -12.43
C PRO A 46 -11.32 0.41 -11.52
N LYS A 47 -10.95 -0.84 -11.18
CA LYS A 47 -11.78 -1.69 -10.35
C LYS A 47 -11.60 -1.19 -8.93
N LYS A 48 -12.60 -0.44 -8.46
CA LYS A 48 -12.80 0.14 -7.12
C LYS A 48 -12.47 -0.80 -5.94
N ARG A 49 -11.22 -1.20 -5.74
CA ARG A 49 -10.80 -2.06 -4.63
C ARG A 49 -9.36 -1.73 -4.28
N PHE A 50 -9.10 -1.60 -2.98
CA PHE A 50 -7.74 -1.67 -2.45
C PHE A 50 -7.05 -2.94 -2.98
N PRO A 51 -5.72 -2.92 -3.17
CA PRO A 51 -4.95 -4.07 -3.62
C PRO A 51 -5.40 -5.34 -2.89
N SER A 52 -5.81 -6.35 -3.67
CA SER A 52 -6.41 -7.58 -3.14
C SER A 52 -5.44 -8.78 -3.15
N TYR A 53 -4.16 -8.50 -3.39
CA TYR A 53 -3.12 -9.48 -3.51
C TYR A 53 -1.84 -9.07 -2.76
N ASN A 54 -1.00 -10.06 -2.50
CA ASN A 54 0.37 -9.90 -2.06
C ASN A 54 1.29 -10.20 -3.25
N LEU A 55 2.42 -9.50 -3.32
CA LEU A 55 3.49 -9.74 -4.29
C LEU A 55 4.69 -10.37 -3.60
N PHE A 56 5.29 -11.35 -4.27
CA PHE A 56 6.51 -12.03 -3.88
C PHE A 56 7.48 -11.87 -5.03
N VAL A 57 8.71 -11.48 -4.71
CA VAL A 57 9.81 -11.49 -5.66
C VAL A 57 10.85 -12.49 -5.17
N GLU A 58 11.22 -13.39 -6.06
CA GLU A 58 12.24 -14.40 -5.83
C GLU A 58 13.19 -14.45 -7.03
N PRO A 59 14.43 -14.93 -6.84
CA PRO A 59 15.33 -15.14 -7.95
C PRO A 59 14.81 -16.28 -8.83
N ASP A 60 14.79 -16.06 -10.15
CA ASP A 60 14.49 -17.11 -11.11
C ASP A 60 15.73 -18.01 -11.34
N ALA A 61 15.53 -19.10 -12.10
CA ALA A 61 16.60 -20.06 -12.40
C ALA A 61 17.73 -19.50 -13.30
N ALA A 62 17.50 -18.36 -13.96
CA ALA A 62 18.45 -17.67 -14.83
C ALA A 62 19.17 -16.51 -14.11
N GLY A 63 18.87 -16.25 -12.83
CA GLY A 63 19.42 -15.14 -12.06
C GLY A 63 18.68 -13.82 -12.24
N GLY A 64 17.53 -13.82 -12.89
CA GLY A 64 16.57 -12.71 -12.94
C GLY A 64 15.61 -12.72 -11.76
N LEU A 65 14.57 -11.88 -11.83
CA LEU A 65 13.53 -11.75 -10.80
C LEU A 65 12.18 -12.30 -11.30
N ASP A 66 11.67 -13.32 -10.63
CA ASP A 66 10.31 -13.82 -10.80
C ASP A 66 9.37 -13.12 -9.82
N VAL A 67 8.29 -12.54 -10.35
CA VAL A 67 7.28 -11.81 -9.57
C VAL A 67 6.00 -12.61 -9.55
N ARG A 68 5.62 -13.09 -8.36
CA ARG A 68 4.42 -13.90 -8.15
C ARG A 68 3.40 -13.11 -7.34
N ALA A 69 2.13 -13.19 -7.75
CA ALA A 69 1.01 -12.63 -6.99
C ALA A 69 0.22 -13.74 -6.29
N SER A 70 -0.20 -13.50 -5.05
CA SER A 70 -1.15 -14.38 -4.33
C SER A 70 -2.33 -13.57 -3.79
N PRO A 71 -3.51 -14.16 -3.60
CA PRO A 71 -4.62 -13.50 -2.90
C PRO A 71 -4.23 -13.01 -1.50
N LYS A 72 -4.76 -11.85 -1.08
CA LYS A 72 -4.49 -11.24 0.24
C LYS A 72 -4.88 -12.12 1.44
N LYS A 73 -5.86 -13.02 1.25
CA LYS A 73 -6.29 -13.99 2.27
C LYS A 73 -5.19 -15.01 2.63
N ASP A 74 -4.17 -15.15 1.78
CA ASP A 74 -3.07 -16.09 1.95
C ASP A 74 -1.84 -15.41 2.59
N PHE A 75 -2.02 -14.26 3.25
CA PHE A 75 -0.94 -13.63 4.04
C PHE A 75 -0.48 -14.59 5.15
N ARG A 76 0.73 -15.12 4.99
CA ARG A 76 1.38 -15.98 5.98
C ARG A 76 2.63 -15.29 6.52
N SER A 77 2.94 -15.49 7.80
CA SER A 77 4.10 -14.85 8.44
C SER A 77 5.45 -15.29 7.83
N ASP A 78 5.51 -16.45 7.19
CA ASP A 78 6.68 -16.93 6.48
C ASP A 78 6.89 -16.24 5.12
N ALA A 79 5.88 -15.55 4.58
CA ALA A 79 6.01 -14.71 3.39
C ALA A 79 7.03 -13.57 3.60
N CYS A 80 7.20 -13.13 4.85
CA CYS A 80 8.21 -12.12 5.18
C CYS A 80 9.64 -12.63 4.96
N ASN A 81 9.86 -13.95 4.83
CA ASN A 81 11.19 -14.54 4.58
C ASN A 81 11.56 -14.61 3.09
N CYS A 82 10.70 -14.19 2.17
CA CYS A 82 11.05 -14.10 0.76
C CYS A 82 12.11 -13.02 0.53
N LEU A 83 12.80 -13.09 -0.61
CA LEU A 83 13.79 -12.10 -1.03
C LEU A 83 13.15 -10.71 -1.03
N LEU A 84 12.00 -10.53 -1.66
CA LEU A 84 11.15 -9.36 -1.43
C LEU A 84 9.70 -9.80 -1.30
N PHE A 85 8.99 -9.18 -0.36
CA PHE A 85 7.57 -9.33 -0.19
C PHE A 85 6.93 -7.95 -0.06
N VAL A 86 5.87 -7.72 -0.84
CA VAL A 86 5.01 -6.54 -0.73
C VAL A 86 3.59 -7.00 -0.48
N GLY A 87 3.03 -6.65 0.67
CA GLY A 87 1.68 -7.11 1.00
C GLY A 87 1.05 -6.38 2.16
N SER A 88 -0.19 -6.74 2.48
CA SER A 88 -0.94 -6.13 3.59
C SER A 88 -1.71 -7.14 4.41
N ASN A 89 -2.02 -6.76 5.65
CA ASN A 89 -2.92 -7.55 6.49
C ASN A 89 -4.34 -7.61 5.88
N PRO A 90 -5.03 -8.77 5.95
CA PRO A 90 -6.41 -8.92 5.49
C PRO A 90 -7.33 -8.04 6.34
N VAL A 91 -7.85 -6.97 5.73
CA VAL A 91 -8.77 -6.01 6.35
C VAL A 91 -9.82 -5.63 5.33
N GLU A 92 -11.08 -5.70 5.74
CA GLU A 92 -12.23 -5.26 4.94
C GLU A 92 -12.42 -3.74 5.07
N LEU A 93 -12.97 -3.12 4.02
CA LEU A 93 -13.42 -1.73 4.06
C LEU A 93 -14.48 -1.58 5.17
N GLY A 94 -14.33 -0.54 6.00
CA GLY A 94 -15.23 -0.28 7.13
C GLY A 94 -14.86 -1.00 8.43
N SER A 95 -13.79 -1.79 8.42
CA SER A 95 -13.23 -2.41 9.62
C SER A 95 -12.77 -1.39 10.66
N ASP A 96 -12.90 -1.74 11.94
CA ASP A 96 -12.28 -1.02 13.07
C ASP A 96 -10.76 -1.25 13.17
N ARG A 97 -10.19 -2.04 12.25
CA ARG A 97 -8.75 -2.29 12.18
C ARG A 97 -8.10 -1.41 11.12
N SER A 98 -6.89 -0.95 11.41
CA SER A 98 -6.03 -0.33 10.41
C SER A 98 -5.54 -1.35 9.40
N MET A 99 -5.43 -0.94 8.15
CA MET A 99 -4.75 -1.71 7.10
C MET A 99 -3.33 -1.18 6.96
N THR A 100 -2.36 -2.07 6.85
CA THR A 100 -0.94 -1.73 6.70
C THR A 100 -0.38 -2.51 5.54
N PHE A 101 0.19 -1.80 4.57
CA PHE A 101 1.07 -2.35 3.57
C PHE A 101 2.50 -2.32 4.08
N ALA A 102 3.27 -3.36 3.76
CA ALA A 102 4.65 -3.49 4.19
C ALA A 102 5.52 -4.04 3.07
N VAL A 103 6.78 -3.61 3.07
CA VAL A 103 7.88 -4.21 2.32
C VAL A 103 8.72 -5.02 3.29
N ALA A 104 8.86 -6.31 3.03
CA ALA A 104 9.74 -7.21 3.76
C ALA A 104 10.81 -7.81 2.85
N HIS A 105 11.98 -8.05 3.42
CA HIS A 105 13.11 -8.70 2.76
C HIS A 105 13.80 -9.61 3.77
N ASN A 106 13.80 -10.92 3.53
CA ASN A 106 14.45 -11.95 4.36
C ASN A 106 14.16 -11.81 5.88
N GLY A 107 12.89 -11.66 6.24
CA GLY A 107 12.39 -11.61 7.63
C GLY A 107 12.43 -10.21 8.26
N GLN A 108 12.91 -9.20 7.54
CA GLN A 108 12.96 -7.81 8.01
C GLN A 108 11.95 -6.93 7.28
N ILE A 109 11.21 -6.11 8.02
CA ILE A 109 10.29 -5.10 7.47
C ILE A 109 10.95 -3.73 7.58
N GLY A 110 11.09 -3.04 6.45
CA GLY A 110 11.74 -1.72 6.38
C GLY A 110 10.93 -0.63 5.68
N GLY A 111 9.86 -0.97 4.96
CA GLY A 111 8.92 0.00 4.36
C GLY A 111 7.49 -0.26 4.83
N ARG A 112 6.74 0.79 5.18
CA ARG A 112 5.37 0.67 5.70
C ARG A 112 4.48 1.84 5.28
N LEU A 113 3.25 1.51 4.92
CA LEU A 113 2.17 2.47 4.64
C LEU A 113 0.92 2.05 5.40
N CYS A 114 0.44 2.89 6.32
CA CYS A 114 -0.74 2.62 7.13
C CYS A 114 -1.96 3.41 6.66
N PHE A 115 -3.09 2.74 6.53
CA PHE A 115 -4.42 3.32 6.49
C PHE A 115 -5.08 3.09 7.85
N PRO A 116 -5.10 4.11 8.74
CA PRO A 116 -5.77 4.02 10.03
C PRO A 116 -7.23 3.60 9.89
N ALA A 117 -7.75 2.89 10.90
CA ALA A 117 -9.15 2.47 10.95
C ALA A 117 -10.14 3.64 10.73
N ALA A 118 -9.85 4.82 11.29
CA ALA A 118 -10.68 6.01 11.08
C ALA A 118 -10.70 6.46 9.60
N THR A 119 -9.55 6.38 8.92
CA THR A 119 -9.44 6.66 7.48
C THR A 119 -10.28 5.67 6.70
N LEU A 120 -10.14 4.37 6.98
CA LEU A 120 -10.89 3.31 6.32
C LEU A 120 -12.39 3.41 6.56
N ARG A 121 -12.81 3.77 7.77
CA ARG A 121 -14.23 4.03 8.06
C ARG A 121 -14.75 5.22 7.28
N LYS A 122 -14.02 6.34 7.18
CA LYS A 122 -14.45 7.48 6.34
C LYS A 122 -14.53 7.10 4.86
N ILE A 123 -13.61 6.28 4.37
CA ILE A 123 -13.67 5.72 3.01
C ILE A 123 -14.89 4.79 2.87
N ALA A 124 -15.24 4.01 3.89
CA ALA A 124 -16.33 3.05 3.83
C ALA A 124 -17.72 3.62 4.13
N THR A 125 -17.80 4.79 4.77
CA THR A 125 -19.05 5.36 5.29
C THR A 125 -19.46 6.59 4.46
N PRO A 126 -20.30 6.44 3.42
CA PRO A 126 -21.02 7.58 2.86
C PRO A 126 -22.25 7.80 3.75
N THR A 127 -22.08 8.43 4.90
CA THR A 127 -23.04 8.32 6.02
C THR A 127 -24.44 8.91 5.79
N ASN A 128 -24.82 9.37 4.60
CA ASN A 128 -26.15 9.96 4.42
C ASN A 128 -26.90 9.65 3.11
N PHE A 129 -26.51 8.69 2.27
CA PHE A 129 -27.33 8.39 1.08
C PHE A 129 -27.42 6.91 0.74
N VAL A 130 -28.67 6.51 0.49
CA VAL A 130 -29.10 5.16 0.14
C VAL A 130 -28.44 4.77 -1.19
N ASN A 131 -27.61 3.72 -1.14
CA ASN A 131 -27.14 2.92 -2.28
C ASN A 131 -26.24 3.60 -3.36
N ALA A 132 -25.15 4.27 -2.98
CA ALA A 132 -24.10 4.66 -3.94
C ALA A 132 -22.67 4.25 -3.52
N PRO A 133 -21.83 3.71 -4.43
CA PRO A 133 -20.49 3.22 -4.11
C PRO A 133 -19.45 4.36 -4.05
N VAL A 134 -18.83 4.55 -2.88
CA VAL A 134 -17.61 5.36 -2.68
C VAL A 134 -16.55 4.96 -3.72
N ALA A 135 -15.94 5.94 -4.37
CA ALA A 135 -14.91 5.71 -5.38
C ALA A 135 -13.62 6.42 -4.96
N LEU A 136 -12.69 5.66 -4.38
CA LEU A 136 -11.27 5.95 -4.52
C LEU A 136 -10.89 5.45 -5.92
N ASN A 137 -10.85 6.33 -6.90
CA ASN A 137 -10.50 5.96 -8.27
C ASN A 137 -8.98 5.82 -8.44
N HIS A 138 -8.17 6.34 -7.50
CA HIS A 138 -6.74 6.56 -7.72
C HIS A 138 -5.78 5.93 -6.68
N ILE A 139 -6.27 5.20 -5.67
CA ILE A 139 -5.38 4.37 -4.84
C ILE A 139 -5.33 2.97 -5.42
N ASP A 140 -4.46 2.80 -6.40
CA ASP A 140 -4.17 1.53 -7.04
C ASP A 140 -2.82 0.95 -6.56
N ASP A 141 -2.47 -0.18 -7.13
CA ASP A 141 -1.26 -0.93 -6.80
C ASP A 141 0.00 -0.09 -7.07
N THR A 142 0.01 0.66 -8.16
CA THR A 142 1.10 1.55 -8.57
C THR A 142 1.36 2.64 -7.53
N GLN A 143 0.30 3.30 -7.04
CA GLN A 143 0.41 4.33 -6.02
C GLN A 143 0.91 3.77 -4.68
N ILE A 144 0.45 2.57 -4.30
CA ILE A 144 0.89 1.90 -3.07
C ILE A 144 2.38 1.54 -3.15
N ILE A 145 2.83 0.98 -4.28
CA ILE A 145 4.25 0.66 -4.49
C ILE A 145 5.11 1.92 -4.45
N GLN A 146 4.66 3.02 -5.08
CA GLN A 146 5.40 4.28 -5.06
C GLN A 146 5.55 4.85 -3.64
N LEU A 147 4.48 4.80 -2.84
CA LEU A 147 4.55 5.25 -1.44
C LEU A 147 5.44 4.35 -0.58
N LEU A 148 5.42 3.04 -0.82
CA LEU A 148 6.33 2.11 -0.16
C LEU A 148 7.79 2.33 -0.57
N HIS A 149 8.04 2.66 -1.84
CA HIS A 149 9.36 3.07 -2.32
C HIS A 149 9.87 4.28 -1.54
N ILE A 150 9.05 5.33 -1.39
CA ILE A 150 9.41 6.51 -0.58
C ILE A 150 9.64 6.11 0.89
N SER A 151 8.79 5.27 1.46
CA SER A 151 8.96 4.79 2.84
C SER A 151 10.32 4.10 3.04
N VAL A 152 10.73 3.25 2.09
CA VAL A 152 12.03 2.56 2.11
C VAL A 152 13.19 3.54 1.91
N GLN A 153 13.07 4.45 0.95
CA GLN A 153 14.10 5.45 0.63
C GLN A 153 14.42 6.31 1.86
N GLU A 154 13.37 6.80 2.52
CA GLU A 154 13.45 7.69 3.68
C GLU A 154 13.69 6.92 4.98
N GLY A 155 13.53 5.60 4.98
CA GLY A 155 13.62 4.75 6.18
C GLY A 155 12.55 5.08 7.22
N ARG A 156 11.39 5.57 6.79
CA ARG A 156 10.31 6.10 7.65
C ARG A 156 8.97 5.50 7.25
N ALA A 157 8.17 5.16 8.26
CA ALA A 157 6.80 4.71 8.02
C ALA A 157 5.91 5.87 7.59
N LEU A 158 4.95 5.57 6.72
CA LEU A 158 3.95 6.52 6.23
C LEU A 158 2.57 6.17 6.77
N SER A 159 1.73 7.18 6.95
CA SER A 159 0.33 7.04 7.30
C SER A 159 -0.55 7.91 6.41
N VAL A 160 -1.74 7.42 6.08
CA VAL A 160 -2.70 8.08 5.20
C VAL A 160 -3.89 8.57 6.01
N HIS A 161 -4.06 9.88 6.10
CA HIS A 161 -5.10 10.51 6.91
C HIS A 161 -6.08 11.30 6.05
N PRO A 162 -7.37 11.30 6.41
CA PRO A 162 -8.35 12.14 5.75
C PRO A 162 -8.18 13.59 6.20
N ARG A 163 -8.08 14.53 5.25
CA ARG A 163 -7.98 15.97 5.50
C ARG A 163 -9.00 16.71 4.63
N ARG A 164 -9.46 17.88 5.09
CA ARG A 164 -10.26 18.80 4.27
C ARG A 164 -9.34 19.61 3.35
N PHE A 165 -9.66 19.67 2.07
CA PHE A 165 -8.96 20.51 1.11
C PHE A 165 -9.23 21.98 1.44
N GLU A 166 -8.18 22.77 1.66
CA GLU A 166 -8.26 24.17 2.10
C GLU A 166 -7.94 25.17 0.98
N GLY A 167 -7.67 24.70 -0.24
CA GLY A 167 -7.18 25.54 -1.35
C GLY A 167 -5.66 25.77 -1.28
N PRO A 168 -5.13 26.63 -2.17
CA PRO A 168 -4.28 26.19 -3.27
C PRO A 168 -3.00 25.50 -2.77
N LEU A 169 -3.06 24.17 -2.67
CA LEU A 169 -1.90 23.31 -2.91
C LEU A 169 -1.55 23.41 -4.42
N PRO A 170 -0.34 23.03 -4.87
CA PRO A 170 -0.08 22.77 -6.28
C PRO A 170 -0.83 21.50 -6.72
N SER A 171 -2.17 21.55 -6.70
CA SER A 171 -3.04 20.53 -7.24
C SER A 171 -3.54 21.00 -8.59
N ASP A 172 -3.18 20.26 -9.63
CA ASP A 172 -3.67 20.47 -10.98
C ASP A 172 -5.04 19.80 -11.20
N ASN A 173 -5.64 19.20 -10.16
CA ASN A 173 -6.93 18.53 -10.27
C ASN A 173 -8.07 19.59 -10.34
N PRO A 174 -8.70 19.79 -11.51
CA PRO A 174 -9.70 20.84 -11.69
C PRO A 174 -11.03 20.54 -10.99
N LEU A 175 -11.18 19.35 -10.39
CA LEU A 175 -12.41 18.89 -9.74
C LEU A 175 -12.42 19.09 -8.22
N LEU A 176 -11.29 19.43 -7.60
CA LEU A 176 -11.21 19.65 -6.15
C LEU A 176 -11.73 21.02 -5.75
N GLN A 177 -12.65 21.04 -4.78
CA GLN A 177 -13.26 22.25 -4.22
C GLN A 177 -12.91 22.38 -2.74
N VAL A 178 -12.73 23.61 -2.27
CA VAL A 178 -12.47 23.88 -0.85
C VAL A 178 -13.56 23.22 0.01
N GLY A 179 -13.14 22.45 1.00
CA GLY A 179 -14.00 21.65 1.87
C GLY A 179 -14.14 20.19 1.44
N ASP A 180 -13.67 19.79 0.26
CA ASP A 180 -13.64 18.38 -0.14
C ASP A 180 -12.77 17.54 0.81
N LEU A 181 -13.13 16.27 0.99
CA LEU A 181 -12.31 15.35 1.76
C LEU A 181 -11.31 14.66 0.81
N ILE A 182 -10.02 14.78 1.15
CA ILE A 182 -8.89 14.19 0.42
C ILE A 182 -8.06 13.33 1.37
N LEU A 183 -7.12 12.58 0.82
CA LEU A 183 -6.20 11.75 1.60
C LEU A 183 -4.81 12.36 1.60
N GLU A 184 -4.33 12.71 2.77
CA GLU A 184 -2.99 13.25 3.01
C GLU A 184 -2.05 12.12 3.44
N VAL A 185 -0.89 12.03 2.81
CA VAL A 185 0.16 11.10 3.19
C VAL A 185 1.17 11.83 4.05
N VAL A 186 1.39 11.33 5.26
CA VAL A 186 2.30 11.93 6.24
C VAL A 186 3.32 10.91 6.72
N TYR A 187 4.45 11.39 7.21
CA TYR A 187 5.36 10.55 7.97
C TYR A 187 4.79 10.25 9.36
N ASP A 188 4.89 9.00 9.81
CA ASP A 188 4.35 8.51 11.10
C ASP A 188 5.21 8.86 12.32
N ASP A 189 6.19 9.75 12.18
CA ASP A 189 7.03 10.20 13.30
C ASP A 189 6.59 11.54 13.88
N ARG A 190 7.13 11.87 15.06
CA ARG A 190 6.78 13.09 15.82
C ARG A 190 7.12 14.40 15.12
N ARG A 191 7.82 14.36 13.98
CA ARG A 191 8.13 15.54 13.16
C ARG A 191 7.16 15.72 11.99
N GLY A 192 6.22 14.79 11.80
CA GLY A 192 4.87 15.02 11.23
C GLY A 192 4.81 15.83 9.94
N GLY A 193 5.78 15.64 9.04
CA GLY A 193 5.78 16.32 7.75
C GLY A 193 4.75 15.70 6.81
N VAL A 194 3.97 16.54 6.14
CA VAL A 194 3.14 16.13 5.00
C VAL A 194 4.08 15.85 3.83
N LEU A 195 3.96 14.65 3.26
CA LEU A 195 4.76 14.22 2.11
C LEU A 195 4.07 14.65 0.81
N CYS A 196 2.82 14.22 0.65
CA CYS A 196 2.02 14.53 -0.52
C CYS A 196 0.54 14.41 -0.18
N THR A 197 -0.29 14.88 -1.09
CA THR A 197 -1.74 14.69 -1.06
C THR A 197 -2.10 13.77 -2.21
N LEU A 198 -2.90 12.74 -1.92
CA LEU A 198 -3.56 11.96 -2.95
C LEU A 198 -4.78 12.77 -3.38
N GLU A 199 -4.67 13.40 -4.54
CA GLU A 199 -5.65 14.34 -5.10
C GLU A 199 -6.88 13.62 -5.68
N ASP A 200 -7.37 12.63 -4.94
CA ASP A 200 -8.64 11.98 -5.22
C ASP A 200 -9.69 12.63 -4.34
N ARG A 201 -10.74 13.14 -4.98
CA ARG A 201 -11.88 13.68 -4.24
C ARG A 201 -12.65 12.49 -3.71
N ILE A 202 -12.93 12.45 -2.42
CA ILE A 202 -13.95 11.54 -1.89
C ILE A 202 -15.31 12.15 -2.29
N ILE A 203 -15.76 11.85 -3.51
CA ILE A 203 -16.96 12.44 -4.12
C ILE A 203 -18.21 11.71 -3.63
N GLU A 204 -19.14 12.46 -3.02
CA GLU A 204 -20.55 12.08 -2.96
C GLU A 204 -21.11 12.19 -4.38
N ARG A 205 -21.40 11.07 -5.05
CA ARG A 205 -22.02 11.12 -6.38
C ARG A 205 -23.46 11.61 -6.26
N ASP A 206 -23.84 12.59 -7.08
CA ASP A 206 -25.22 13.01 -7.25
C ASP A 206 -26.10 11.83 -7.71
N VAL A 207 -27.25 11.73 -7.07
CA VAL A 207 -28.31 10.77 -7.41
C VAL A 207 -29.03 11.31 -8.65
N VAL A 208 -28.90 10.62 -9.79
CA VAL A 208 -29.84 10.77 -10.91
C VAL A 208 -31.05 9.90 -10.66
#